data_AF-A0A6G0YUK3-F1
#
_entry.id   AF-A0A6G0YUK3-F1
#
_cell.length_a   1.000
_cell.length_b   1.000
_cell.length_c   1.000
_cell.angle_alpha   90.00
_cell.angle_beta   90.00
_cell.angle_gamma   90.00
#
_symmetry.space_group_name_H-M   'P 1'
#
loop_
_entity.id
_entity.type
_entity.pdbx_description
1 polymer ?
#
loop_
_entity_poly.entity_id
_entity_poly.type
_entity_poly.pdbx_seq_one_letter_code
_entity_poly.pdbx_strand_id
1 'polypeptide(L)'
;YPIGAANYPWTTACSLMTRMRRTGFPAQPNTFIELDSLFRNGSLERFCVNGQNMYRGYVASENGKAHLVFACHTLVELVLRLNPTNMYVDQTFRIVPPNPKLVQLITFHFEIEICNFPTIYCFMEDESPSSYRSLICFIKDMVLPGYCPRNIFSDINLNLISPLGYYYPTAYLDCTWFQHNQNLYEHMIKFGYSNLIMNSGIAFRCLKMLMVLPLLPPNKIEVGFEEVKAYASRMQVHIPRMFDYYNWHWLHLIGSNSISVYLKPTRTINNIEVFHKKFNRTFRNSPTIWTFLSGIYNLNSAYAAEAERLCSGGYPTKSFRCQLLYNHFKIKTHTQRLMTGEIPIKDFILLCSEALNGYEEHLRSWTIKMSINSAFNNAMNGESSDSDVEANYSYDEFGTFDNAVRENLEQFQQQPPPLLPPPPPPPPPPQQQQQQQQQQYEHQQQPHQQQQHESEDIADIIDYEVDSPASSESNDQSSRIFGYCMVCLTTKRERKYLILPCGHSWICQKCRDKDLTTCPYCREDIECFIRVLETTV
;
A
#
# COMPACT_ATOMS: atom_id res chain seq x y z
N TYR A 1 -2.62 17.07 41.45
CA TYR A 1 -3.85 16.35 41.10
C TYR A 1 -3.62 14.88 40.69
N PRO A 2 -3.02 13.99 41.50
CA PRO A 2 -2.73 12.61 41.07
C PRO A 2 -3.93 11.65 41.26
N ILE A 3 -4.81 11.92 42.25
CA ILE A 3 -5.90 11.02 42.64
C ILE A 3 -7.06 11.04 41.63
N GLY A 4 -7.29 12.19 40.96
CA GLY A 4 -8.31 12.30 39.92
C GLY A 4 -8.00 11.49 38.65
N ALA A 5 -6.71 11.29 38.34
CA ALA A 5 -6.28 10.51 37.17
C ALA A 5 -6.53 9.00 37.35
N ALA A 6 -6.51 8.48 38.59
CA ALA A 6 -6.83 7.08 38.87
C ALA A 6 -8.33 6.76 38.69
N ASN A 7 -9.20 7.76 38.93
CA ASN A 7 -10.67 7.61 38.85
C ASN A 7 -11.26 8.05 37.50
N TYR A 8 -10.43 8.59 36.60
CA TYR A 8 -10.84 8.99 35.25
C TYR A 8 -9.96 8.32 34.19
N PRO A 9 -10.13 7.00 33.98
CA PRO A 9 -9.31 6.26 33.04
C PRO A 9 -9.52 6.76 31.61
N TRP A 10 -8.48 6.62 30.79
CA TRP A 10 -8.48 7.03 29.39
C TRP A 10 -9.68 6.54 28.59
N THR A 11 -10.17 5.33 28.89
CA THR A 11 -11.35 4.74 28.27
C THR A 11 -12.63 5.53 28.57
N THR A 12 -12.80 5.99 29.81
CA THR A 12 -13.92 6.85 30.24
C THR A 12 -13.80 8.23 29.61
N ALA A 13 -12.59 8.81 29.55
CA ALA A 13 -12.31 10.06 28.85
C ALA A 13 -12.65 9.98 27.36
N CYS A 14 -12.19 8.93 26.68
CA CYS A 14 -12.50 8.67 25.27
C CYS A 14 -13.99 8.47 25.04
N SER A 15 -14.68 7.73 25.92
CA SER A 15 -16.13 7.49 25.81
C SER A 15 -16.93 8.78 25.96
N LEU A 16 -16.61 9.62 26.97
CA LEU A 16 -17.22 10.92 27.17
C LEU A 16 -16.92 11.90 26.03
N MET A 17 -15.66 11.99 25.58
CA MET A 17 -15.31 12.81 24.42
C MET A 17 -16.01 12.32 23.15
N THR A 18 -16.14 11.02 22.94
CA THR A 18 -16.88 10.45 21.81
C THR A 18 -18.36 10.78 21.91
N ARG A 19 -18.96 10.70 23.11
CA ARG A 19 -20.35 11.05 23.36
C ARG A 19 -20.61 12.56 23.16
N MET A 20 -19.72 13.41 23.65
CA MET A 20 -19.80 14.87 23.47
C MET A 20 -19.56 15.28 22.00
N ARG A 21 -18.70 14.56 21.27
CA ARG A 21 -18.54 14.74 19.82
C ARG A 21 -19.81 14.32 19.07
N ARG A 22 -20.49 13.25 19.50
CA ARG A 22 -21.78 12.80 18.93
C ARG A 22 -22.91 13.83 19.11
N THR A 23 -22.98 14.52 20.24
CA THR A 23 -24.01 15.55 20.49
C THR A 23 -23.84 16.82 19.64
N GLY A 24 -22.67 17.00 19.00
CA GLY A 24 -22.39 18.14 18.15
C GLY A 24 -22.47 17.84 16.64
N PHE A 25 -22.86 16.64 16.22
CA PHE A 25 -23.09 16.32 14.80
C PHE A 25 -24.58 16.41 14.48
N PRO A 26 -24.96 16.78 13.24
CA PRO A 26 -26.34 16.66 12.79
C PRO A 26 -26.78 15.19 12.82
N ALA A 27 -28.10 14.98 12.68
CA ALA A 27 -28.65 13.63 12.50
C ALA A 27 -27.91 12.90 11.38
N GLN A 28 -27.68 11.60 11.57
CA GLN A 28 -26.98 10.79 10.58
C GLN A 28 -27.78 10.80 9.26
N PRO A 29 -27.18 11.21 8.13
CA PRO A 29 -27.86 11.20 6.85
C PRO A 29 -28.10 9.77 6.38
N ASN A 30 -29.23 9.55 5.72
CA ASN A 30 -29.61 8.26 5.15
C ASN A 30 -29.16 8.11 3.71
N THR A 31 -28.90 9.22 3.01
CA THR A 31 -28.47 9.23 1.61
C THR A 31 -27.23 10.11 1.42
N PHE A 32 -26.50 9.89 0.31
CA PHE A 32 -25.40 10.78 -0.05
C PHE A 32 -25.86 12.19 -0.45
N ILE A 33 -27.11 12.34 -0.93
CA ILE A 33 -27.69 13.65 -1.24
C ILE A 33 -27.89 14.47 0.05
N GLU A 34 -28.38 13.83 1.11
CA GLU A 34 -28.48 14.46 2.43
C GLU A 34 -27.09 14.83 2.97
N LEU A 35 -26.11 13.93 2.81
CA LEU A 35 -24.74 14.21 3.24
C LEU A 35 -24.09 15.36 2.45
N ASP A 36 -24.29 15.43 1.13
CA ASP A 36 -23.88 16.57 0.28
C ASP A 36 -24.49 17.87 0.79
N SER A 37 -25.79 17.86 1.07
CA SER A 37 -26.51 19.04 1.58
C SER A 37 -25.91 19.57 2.89
N LEU A 38 -25.49 18.67 3.79
CA LEU A 38 -24.82 19.02 5.05
C LEU A 38 -23.42 19.61 4.86
N PHE A 39 -22.70 19.25 3.78
CA PHE A 39 -21.44 19.91 3.44
C PHE A 39 -21.70 21.28 2.80
N ARG A 40 -22.62 21.37 1.85
CA ARG A 40 -22.93 22.63 1.14
C ARG A 40 -23.49 23.72 2.05
N ASN A 41 -24.26 23.35 3.06
CA ASN A 41 -24.87 24.31 3.99
C ASN A 41 -23.93 24.71 5.15
N GLY A 42 -22.66 24.28 5.14
CA GLY A 42 -21.67 24.62 6.16
C GLY A 42 -21.79 23.85 7.49
N SER A 43 -22.75 22.92 7.63
CA SER A 43 -22.94 22.17 8.89
C SER A 43 -21.75 21.28 9.26
N LEU A 44 -20.86 21.00 8.31
CA LEU A 44 -19.73 20.08 8.44
C LEU A 44 -18.36 20.77 8.30
N GLU A 45 -18.27 22.09 8.47
CA GLU A 45 -17.02 22.88 8.36
C GLU A 45 -15.92 22.43 9.32
N ARG A 46 -16.27 21.82 10.46
CA ARG A 46 -15.30 21.26 11.42
C ARG A 46 -14.37 20.21 10.81
N PHE A 47 -14.79 19.58 9.71
CA PHE A 47 -13.94 18.66 8.99
C PHE A 47 -13.01 19.47 8.09
N CYS A 48 -11.78 19.66 8.54
CA CYS A 48 -10.76 20.35 7.76
C CYS A 48 -9.37 19.72 7.93
N VAL A 49 -8.54 19.89 6.92
CA VAL A 49 -7.09 19.64 6.95
C VAL A 49 -6.45 20.97 6.60
N ASN A 50 -5.54 21.46 7.45
CA ASN A 50 -4.91 22.78 7.28
C ASN A 50 -5.92 23.92 7.06
N GLY A 51 -7.05 23.87 7.77
CA GLY A 51 -8.10 24.90 7.71
C GLY A 51 -9.04 24.80 6.51
N GLN A 52 -8.87 23.80 5.62
CA GLN A 52 -9.74 23.62 4.46
C GLN A 52 -10.45 22.27 4.46
N ASN A 53 -11.71 22.28 4.00
CA ASN A 53 -12.52 21.06 3.88
C ASN A 53 -12.00 20.19 2.71
N MET A 54 -12.01 18.87 2.89
CA MET A 54 -11.63 17.93 1.83
C MET A 54 -12.77 17.69 0.84
N TYR A 55 -14.01 18.01 1.17
CA TYR A 55 -15.15 17.83 0.26
C TYR A 55 -14.92 18.60 -1.06
N ARG A 56 -15.16 17.93 -2.18
CA ARG A 56 -15.00 18.50 -3.53
C ARG A 56 -16.31 18.57 -4.30
N GLY A 57 -17.20 17.62 -4.06
CA GLY A 57 -18.53 17.69 -4.64
C GLY A 57 -19.27 16.38 -4.68
N TYR A 58 -20.47 16.51 -5.21
CA TYR A 58 -21.42 15.45 -5.47
C TYR A 58 -21.43 15.15 -6.97
N VAL A 59 -21.43 13.87 -7.32
CA VAL A 59 -21.50 13.37 -8.69
C VAL A 59 -22.71 12.45 -8.79
N ALA A 60 -23.62 12.74 -9.72
CA ALA A 60 -24.68 11.82 -10.10
C ALA A 60 -24.25 11.05 -11.35
N SER A 61 -24.46 9.73 -11.35
CA SER A 61 -24.37 8.95 -12.59
C SER A 61 -25.59 9.19 -13.47
N GLU A 62 -25.50 8.79 -14.75
CA GLU A 62 -26.63 8.81 -15.69
C GLU A 62 -27.86 8.06 -15.15
N ASN A 63 -27.64 7.06 -14.30
CA ASN A 63 -28.70 6.27 -13.67
C ASN A 63 -29.21 6.87 -12.35
N GLY A 64 -28.80 8.10 -12.02
CA GLY A 64 -29.21 8.81 -10.80
C GLY A 64 -28.53 8.33 -9.51
N LYS A 65 -27.45 7.53 -9.61
CA LYS A 65 -26.69 7.08 -8.43
C LYS A 65 -25.76 8.15 -7.92
N ALA A 66 -25.74 8.33 -6.60
CA ALA A 66 -25.01 9.40 -5.94
C ALA A 66 -23.59 8.97 -5.55
N HIS A 67 -22.63 9.86 -5.77
CA HIS A 67 -21.25 9.67 -5.36
C HIS A 67 -20.71 10.96 -4.74
N LEU A 68 -19.83 10.85 -3.75
CA LEU A 68 -19.19 12.01 -3.11
C LEU A 68 -17.68 11.93 -3.26
N VAL A 69 -17.07 13.06 -3.58
CA VAL A 69 -15.62 13.16 -3.78
C VAL A 69 -15.01 14.02 -2.68
N PHE A 70 -13.99 13.48 -2.03
CA PHE A 70 -13.17 14.15 -1.04
C PHE A 70 -11.72 14.14 -1.50
N ALA A 71 -11.04 15.29 -1.49
CA ALA A 71 -9.62 15.40 -1.77
C ALA A 71 -8.95 16.41 -0.84
N CYS A 72 -7.78 16.07 -0.30
CA CYS A 72 -7.02 17.00 0.53
C CYS A 72 -6.41 18.11 -0.34
N HIS A 73 -6.70 19.38 -0.04
CA HIS A 73 -6.24 20.50 -0.87
C HIS A 73 -4.72 20.58 -0.96
N THR A 74 -4.03 20.57 0.17
CA THR A 74 -2.56 20.58 0.24
C THR A 74 -1.92 19.46 -0.58
N LEU A 75 -2.52 18.26 -0.57
CA LEU A 75 -2.02 17.13 -1.35
C LEU A 75 -2.35 17.24 -2.84
N VAL A 76 -3.55 17.73 -3.20
CA VAL A 76 -3.91 17.99 -4.61
C VAL A 76 -2.99 19.05 -5.21
N GLU A 77 -2.74 20.17 -4.51
CA GLU A 77 -1.81 21.19 -4.97
C GLU A 77 -0.40 20.65 -5.17
N LEU A 78 0.05 19.80 -4.24
CA LEU A 78 1.35 19.12 -4.36
C LEU A 78 1.41 18.24 -5.62
N VAL A 79 0.37 17.44 -5.87
CA VAL A 79 0.26 16.57 -7.05
C VAL A 79 0.26 17.39 -8.33
N LEU A 80 -0.54 18.47 -8.41
CA LEU A 80 -0.59 19.32 -9.60
C LEU A 80 0.73 20.05 -9.84
N ARG A 81 1.40 20.51 -8.79
CA ARG A 81 2.69 21.20 -8.88
C ARG A 81 3.83 20.28 -9.32
N LEU A 82 3.89 19.06 -8.77
CA LEU A 82 4.99 18.12 -9.04
C LEU A 82 4.71 17.20 -10.23
N ASN A 83 3.45 17.07 -10.63
CA ASN A 83 2.97 16.21 -11.72
C ASN A 83 3.61 14.81 -11.69
N PRO A 84 3.39 14.03 -10.61
CA PRO A 84 4.01 12.72 -10.44
C PRO A 84 3.67 11.78 -11.59
N THR A 85 4.60 10.89 -11.93
CA THR A 85 4.42 9.97 -13.07
C THR A 85 3.47 8.82 -12.76
N ASN A 86 3.38 8.42 -11.48
CA ASN A 86 2.71 7.22 -11.04
C ASN A 86 1.47 7.57 -10.20
N MET A 87 0.31 7.13 -10.66
CA MET A 87 -0.97 7.20 -9.95
C MET A 87 -1.43 5.79 -9.59
N TYR A 88 -1.91 5.60 -8.36
CA TYR A 88 -2.49 4.34 -7.91
C TYR A 88 -3.96 4.54 -7.57
N VAL A 89 -4.81 3.62 -8.02
CA VAL A 89 -6.25 3.65 -7.79
C VAL A 89 -6.64 2.33 -7.14
N ASP A 90 -7.24 2.40 -5.96
CA ASP A 90 -7.56 1.21 -5.16
C ASP A 90 -9.01 1.22 -4.71
N GLN A 91 -9.68 0.06 -4.80
CA GLN A 91 -11.04 -0.17 -4.35
C GLN A 91 -11.07 -0.90 -2.99
N THR A 92 -11.75 -0.30 -2.01
CA THR A 92 -11.94 -0.89 -0.67
C THR A 92 -13.42 -1.05 -0.33
N PHE A 93 -13.82 -2.26 0.08
CA PHE A 93 -15.22 -2.62 0.34
C PHE A 93 -15.57 -2.86 1.83
N ARG A 94 -14.59 -3.15 2.68
CA ARG A 94 -14.86 -3.81 3.98
C ARG A 94 -15.17 -2.89 5.16
N ILE A 95 -14.86 -1.60 5.06
CA ILE A 95 -14.87 -0.68 6.21
C ILE A 95 -15.69 0.57 5.95
N VAL A 96 -16.58 0.46 4.98
CA VAL A 96 -17.50 1.51 4.60
C VAL A 96 -18.63 1.61 5.62
N PRO A 97 -19.12 2.82 5.95
CA PRO A 97 -20.30 2.97 6.78
C PRO A 97 -21.52 2.32 6.12
N PRO A 98 -22.35 1.58 6.87
CA PRO A 98 -23.56 0.99 6.32
C PRO A 98 -24.66 2.02 6.03
N ASN A 99 -24.60 3.20 6.67
CA ASN A 99 -25.57 4.27 6.48
C ASN A 99 -24.87 5.66 6.49
N PRO A 100 -25.02 6.52 5.45
CA PRO A 100 -25.70 6.26 4.18
C PRO A 100 -25.05 5.08 3.44
N LYS A 101 -25.81 4.41 2.56
CA LYS A 101 -25.36 3.18 1.87
C LYS A 101 -24.11 3.47 1.02
N LEU A 102 -22.94 3.17 1.56
CA LEU A 102 -21.66 3.21 0.86
C LEU A 102 -21.33 1.80 0.39
N VAL A 103 -21.48 1.54 -0.91
CA VAL A 103 -21.17 0.23 -1.50
C VAL A 103 -19.66 0.08 -1.67
N GLN A 104 -18.99 1.14 -2.13
CA GLN A 104 -17.58 1.08 -2.44
C GLN A 104 -16.86 2.39 -2.13
N LEU A 105 -15.65 2.28 -1.57
CA LEU A 105 -14.69 3.38 -1.48
C LEU A 105 -13.62 3.21 -2.55
N ILE A 106 -13.38 4.24 -3.35
CA ILE A 106 -12.20 4.33 -4.22
C ILE A 106 -11.20 5.32 -3.64
N THR A 107 -9.92 5.00 -3.65
CA THR A 107 -8.85 5.90 -3.22
C THR A 107 -7.80 6.10 -4.29
N PHE A 108 -7.36 7.35 -4.47
CA PHE A 108 -6.28 7.70 -5.38
C PHE A 108 -5.04 8.07 -4.59
N HIS A 109 -3.91 7.48 -4.96
CA HIS A 109 -2.62 7.73 -4.36
C HIS A 109 -1.62 8.18 -5.39
N PHE A 110 -0.71 9.03 -4.95
CA PHE A 110 0.34 9.56 -5.81
C PHE A 110 1.70 9.29 -5.18
N GLU A 111 2.61 8.76 -6.00
CA GLU A 111 3.98 8.54 -5.57
C GLU A 111 4.82 9.76 -5.90
N ILE A 112 5.35 10.36 -4.83
CA ILE A 112 6.19 11.54 -4.89
C ILE A 112 7.46 11.17 -4.12
N GLU A 113 8.57 11.14 -4.85
CA GLU A 113 9.85 10.59 -4.38
C GLU A 113 9.70 9.14 -3.88
N ILE A 114 9.94 8.89 -2.59
CA ILE A 114 9.81 7.56 -1.96
C ILE A 114 8.51 7.40 -1.16
N CYS A 115 7.66 8.44 -1.18
CA CYS A 115 6.43 8.52 -0.40
C CYS A 115 5.21 8.29 -1.29
N ASN A 116 4.16 7.72 -0.68
CA ASN A 116 2.86 7.54 -1.31
C ASN A 116 1.80 8.33 -0.54
N PHE A 117 1.05 9.17 -1.24
CA PHE A 117 0.10 10.13 -0.68
C PHE A 117 -1.33 9.78 -1.08
N PRO A 118 -2.16 9.24 -0.17
CA PRO A 118 -3.59 9.08 -0.41
C PRO A 118 -4.23 10.46 -0.47
N THR A 119 -4.68 10.86 -1.66
CA THR A 119 -5.05 12.25 -1.93
C THR A 119 -6.54 12.41 -2.18
N ILE A 120 -7.19 11.42 -2.82
CA ILE A 120 -8.61 11.46 -3.19
C ILE A 120 -9.31 10.22 -2.63
N TYR A 121 -10.53 10.42 -2.13
CA TYR A 121 -11.44 9.42 -1.60
C TYR A 121 -12.81 9.61 -2.24
N CYS A 122 -13.35 8.56 -2.84
CA CYS A 122 -14.61 8.60 -3.55
C CYS A 122 -15.59 7.62 -2.91
N PHE A 123 -16.71 8.14 -2.45
CA PHE A 123 -17.78 7.37 -1.85
C PHE A 123 -18.79 7.02 -2.93
N MET A 124 -19.01 5.73 -3.17
CA MET A 124 -19.89 5.27 -4.25
C MET A 124 -21.10 4.49 -3.76
N GLU A 125 -22.27 4.81 -4.32
CA GLU A 125 -23.54 4.13 -4.03
C GLU A 125 -23.71 2.83 -4.85
N ASP A 126 -22.94 2.66 -5.93
CA ASP A 126 -22.94 1.48 -6.79
C ASP A 126 -21.62 1.36 -7.58
N GLU A 127 -21.46 0.26 -8.31
CA GLU A 127 -20.25 -0.07 -9.08
C GLU A 127 -20.55 -0.18 -10.59
N SER A 128 -21.54 0.58 -11.09
CA SER A 128 -21.90 0.55 -12.49
C SER A 128 -20.89 1.29 -13.38
N PRO A 129 -20.73 0.90 -14.66
CA PRO A 129 -19.84 1.59 -15.60
C PRO A 129 -20.12 3.10 -15.73
N SER A 130 -21.40 3.52 -15.70
CA SER A 130 -21.78 4.93 -15.81
C SER A 130 -21.37 5.73 -14.57
N SER A 131 -21.42 5.11 -13.38
CA SER A 131 -20.93 5.69 -12.13
C SER A 131 -19.42 5.90 -12.15
N TYR A 132 -18.64 4.91 -12.57
CA TYR A 132 -17.20 5.08 -12.75
C TYR A 132 -16.89 6.16 -13.79
N ARG A 133 -17.56 6.17 -14.95
CA ARG A 133 -17.34 7.18 -16.00
C ARG A 133 -17.56 8.60 -15.49
N SER A 134 -18.66 8.82 -14.78
CA SER A 134 -19.01 10.14 -14.23
C SER A 134 -18.01 10.57 -13.15
N LEU A 135 -17.60 9.64 -12.29
CA LEU A 135 -16.64 9.89 -11.22
C LEU A 135 -15.24 10.22 -11.76
N ILE A 136 -14.69 9.43 -12.69
CA ILE A 136 -13.36 9.66 -13.25
C ILE A 136 -13.32 10.98 -14.04
N CYS A 137 -14.39 11.30 -14.77
CA CYS A 137 -14.55 12.59 -15.45
C CYS A 137 -14.45 13.76 -14.45
N PHE A 138 -15.26 13.71 -13.38
CA PHE A 138 -15.23 14.74 -12.34
C PHE A 138 -13.85 14.88 -11.70
N ILE A 139 -13.17 13.77 -11.41
CA ILE A 139 -11.81 13.81 -10.83
C ILE A 139 -10.83 14.48 -11.78
N LYS A 140 -10.82 14.10 -13.06
CA LYS A 140 -9.93 14.68 -14.06
C LYS A 140 -10.14 16.18 -14.20
N ASP A 141 -11.40 16.60 -14.33
CA ASP A 141 -11.71 17.97 -14.74
C ASP A 141 -11.74 18.93 -13.55
N MET A 142 -12.25 18.47 -12.40
CA MET A 142 -12.52 19.32 -11.23
C MET A 142 -11.49 19.17 -10.12
N VAL A 143 -10.87 18.00 -9.95
CA VAL A 143 -9.93 17.74 -8.84
C VAL A 143 -8.47 17.78 -9.32
N LEU A 144 -8.18 17.24 -10.49
CA LEU A 144 -6.82 17.13 -11.04
C LEU A 144 -6.68 17.83 -12.42
N PRO A 145 -7.09 19.11 -12.55
CA PRO A 145 -7.07 19.79 -13.84
C PRO A 145 -5.65 19.84 -14.41
N GLY A 146 -5.48 19.34 -15.64
CA GLY A 146 -4.20 19.31 -16.35
C GLY A 146 -3.21 18.24 -15.92
N TYR A 147 -3.51 17.44 -14.89
CA TYR A 147 -2.65 16.33 -14.48
C TYR A 147 -2.60 15.23 -15.55
N CYS A 148 -1.38 14.79 -15.88
CA CYS A 148 -1.13 13.80 -16.93
C CYS A 148 -0.18 12.70 -16.40
N PRO A 149 -0.72 11.62 -15.79
CA PRO A 149 0.10 10.51 -15.32
C PRO A 149 0.72 9.75 -16.50
N ARG A 150 1.91 9.19 -16.29
CA ARG A 150 2.53 8.25 -17.23
C ARG A 150 2.05 6.82 -16.99
N ASN A 151 1.88 6.44 -15.73
CA ASN A 151 1.47 5.11 -15.31
C ASN A 151 0.30 5.20 -14.34
N ILE A 152 -0.73 4.39 -14.55
CA ILE A 152 -1.86 4.20 -13.67
C ILE A 152 -1.88 2.74 -13.24
N PHE A 153 -1.82 2.53 -11.93
CA PHE A 153 -1.87 1.21 -11.34
C PHE A 153 -3.23 1.05 -10.66
N SER A 154 -4.03 0.11 -11.12
CA SER A 154 -5.41 -0.06 -10.65
C SER A 154 -5.74 -1.53 -10.41
N ASP A 155 -6.81 -1.76 -9.65
CA ASP A 155 -7.49 -3.06 -9.62
C ASP A 155 -8.00 -3.43 -11.02
N ILE A 156 -8.10 -4.73 -11.27
CA ILE A 156 -8.54 -5.30 -12.56
C ILE A 156 -10.06 -5.36 -12.64
N ASN A 157 -10.68 -4.25 -12.24
CA ASN A 157 -12.09 -4.03 -12.45
C ASN A 157 -12.25 -3.32 -13.79
N LEU A 158 -12.77 -4.03 -14.81
CA LEU A 158 -12.93 -3.47 -16.16
C LEU A 158 -13.82 -2.22 -16.17
N ASN A 159 -14.79 -2.12 -15.26
CA ASN A 159 -15.65 -0.94 -15.12
C ASN A 159 -14.86 0.29 -14.64
N LEU A 160 -13.76 0.10 -13.91
CA LEU A 160 -12.84 1.16 -13.48
C LEU A 160 -11.74 1.41 -14.52
N ILE A 161 -11.16 0.36 -15.09
CA ILE A 161 -10.07 0.45 -16.08
C ILE A 161 -10.53 1.18 -17.34
N SER A 162 -11.73 0.87 -17.85
CA SER A 162 -12.26 1.49 -19.07
C SER A 162 -12.29 3.02 -19.01
N PRO A 163 -12.92 3.67 -17.99
CA PRO A 163 -12.90 5.12 -17.89
C PRO A 163 -11.51 5.68 -17.56
N LEU A 164 -10.67 4.99 -16.77
CA LEU A 164 -9.29 5.44 -16.56
C LEU A 164 -8.51 5.50 -17.89
N GLY A 165 -8.65 4.49 -18.76
CA GLY A 165 -8.02 4.46 -20.08
C GLY A 165 -8.60 5.49 -21.04
N TYR A 166 -9.92 5.73 -20.98
CA TYR A 166 -10.56 6.75 -21.80
C TYR A 166 -10.12 8.17 -21.45
N TYR A 167 -10.08 8.50 -20.15
CA TYR A 167 -9.77 9.85 -19.67
C TYR A 167 -8.26 10.14 -19.52
N TYR A 168 -7.43 9.10 -19.47
CA TYR A 168 -5.97 9.18 -19.47
C TYR A 168 -5.35 8.31 -20.58
N PRO A 169 -5.64 8.60 -21.86
CA PRO A 169 -5.30 7.71 -22.99
C PRO A 169 -3.80 7.55 -23.24
N THR A 170 -2.98 8.46 -22.71
CA THR A 170 -1.51 8.43 -22.84
C THR A 170 -0.84 7.66 -21.70
N ALA A 171 -1.58 7.27 -20.66
CA ALA A 171 -1.02 6.56 -19.52
C ALA A 171 -0.99 5.05 -19.80
N TYR A 172 0.02 4.36 -19.29
CA TYR A 172 0.02 2.91 -19.21
C TYR A 172 -0.85 2.47 -18.03
N LEU A 173 -1.82 1.58 -18.30
CA LEU A 173 -2.67 1.00 -17.26
C LEU A 173 -2.18 -0.41 -16.92
N ASP A 174 -1.77 -0.59 -15.67
CA ASP A 174 -1.22 -1.84 -15.15
C ASP A 174 -1.95 -2.30 -13.90
N CYS A 175 -1.93 -3.60 -13.64
CA CYS A 175 -2.37 -4.14 -12.36
C CYS A 175 -1.25 -4.08 -11.32
N THR A 176 -1.62 -3.91 -10.04
CA THR A 176 -0.63 -4.02 -8.95
C THR A 176 -0.33 -5.49 -8.64
N TRP A 177 0.93 -5.78 -8.30
CA TRP A 177 1.32 -7.11 -7.82
C TRP A 177 0.58 -7.52 -6.54
N PHE A 178 0.26 -6.54 -5.68
CA PHE A 178 -0.53 -6.75 -4.47
C PHE A 178 -1.95 -7.25 -4.79
N GLN A 179 -2.67 -6.56 -5.70
CA GLN A 179 -4.03 -6.95 -6.06
C GLN A 179 -4.07 -8.30 -6.78
N HIS A 180 -3.11 -8.57 -7.67
CA HIS A 180 -2.95 -9.90 -8.26
C HIS A 180 -2.90 -10.97 -7.18
N ASN A 181 -2.03 -10.81 -6.19
CA ASN A 181 -1.88 -11.81 -5.12
C ASN A 181 -3.16 -11.94 -4.28
N GLN A 182 -3.85 -10.83 -3.99
CA GLN A 182 -5.11 -10.86 -3.26
C GLN A 182 -6.18 -11.65 -4.03
N ASN A 183 -6.35 -11.36 -5.33
CA ASN A 183 -7.30 -12.05 -6.20
C ASN A 183 -7.01 -13.56 -6.28
N LEU A 184 -5.74 -13.97 -6.37
CA LEU A 184 -5.41 -15.40 -6.40
C LEU A 184 -5.82 -16.10 -5.10
N TYR A 185 -5.54 -15.49 -3.95
CA TYR A 185 -5.90 -16.07 -2.66
C TYR A 185 -7.43 -16.13 -2.47
N GLU A 186 -8.15 -15.10 -2.91
CA GLU A 186 -9.61 -15.10 -2.95
C GLU A 186 -10.18 -16.28 -3.73
N HIS A 187 -9.64 -16.53 -4.93
CA HIS A 187 -10.10 -17.63 -5.77
C HIS A 187 -9.74 -19.00 -5.19
N MET A 188 -8.61 -19.13 -4.49
CA MET A 188 -8.32 -20.36 -3.74
C MET A 188 -9.41 -20.66 -2.70
N ILE A 189 -9.92 -19.64 -2.01
CA ILE A 189 -11.01 -19.80 -1.04
C ILE A 189 -12.33 -20.11 -1.77
N LYS A 190 -12.68 -19.32 -2.79
CA LYS A 190 -13.92 -19.50 -3.58
C LYS A 190 -14.02 -20.88 -4.23
N PHE A 191 -12.90 -21.44 -4.69
CA PHE A 191 -12.85 -22.78 -5.27
C PHE A 191 -12.77 -23.92 -4.24
N GLY A 192 -12.83 -23.61 -2.93
CA GLY A 192 -12.85 -24.61 -1.86
C GLY A 192 -11.48 -25.13 -1.43
N TYR A 193 -10.38 -24.50 -1.86
CA TYR A 193 -9.01 -24.93 -1.53
C TYR A 193 -8.48 -24.37 -0.20
N SER A 194 -9.30 -23.69 0.60
CA SER A 194 -8.91 -23.11 1.88
C SER A 194 -8.25 -24.12 2.82
N ASN A 195 -8.91 -25.27 3.09
CA ASN A 195 -8.35 -26.31 3.96
C ASN A 195 -7.04 -26.90 3.40
N LEU A 196 -6.95 -27.05 2.07
CA LEU A 196 -5.75 -27.59 1.42
C LEU A 196 -4.55 -26.68 1.63
N ILE A 197 -4.70 -25.37 1.40
CA ILE A 197 -3.59 -24.41 1.56
C ILE A 197 -3.25 -24.15 3.02
N MET A 198 -4.20 -24.31 3.94
CA MET A 198 -3.96 -24.15 5.38
C MET A 198 -3.18 -25.30 5.98
N ASN A 199 -3.39 -26.52 5.47
CA ASN A 199 -2.83 -27.74 6.04
C ASN A 199 -1.63 -28.29 5.24
N SER A 200 -1.38 -27.79 4.03
CA SER A 200 -0.24 -28.21 3.19
C SER A 200 0.64 -27.03 2.81
N GLY A 201 1.83 -26.96 3.40
CA GLY A 201 2.85 -25.98 3.03
C GLY A 201 3.28 -26.09 1.56
N ILE A 202 3.14 -27.27 0.94
CA ILE A 202 3.42 -27.50 -0.48
C ILE A 202 2.31 -26.88 -1.34
N ALA A 203 1.04 -27.05 -0.98
CA ALA A 203 -0.07 -26.41 -1.69
C ALA A 203 -0.01 -24.89 -1.55
N PHE A 204 0.29 -24.39 -0.35
CA PHE A 204 0.53 -22.97 -0.12
C PHE A 204 1.73 -22.47 -0.95
N ARG A 205 2.81 -23.25 -1.07
CA ARG A 205 3.92 -22.93 -1.98
C ARG A 205 3.48 -22.85 -3.43
N CYS A 206 2.63 -23.76 -3.94
CA CYS A 206 2.10 -23.66 -5.30
C CYS A 206 1.35 -22.34 -5.53
N LEU A 207 0.56 -21.89 -4.55
CA LEU A 207 -0.08 -20.57 -4.60
C LEU A 207 0.96 -19.44 -4.64
N LYS A 208 1.98 -19.46 -3.77
CA LYS A 208 3.06 -18.46 -3.79
C LYS A 208 3.82 -18.46 -5.12
N MET A 209 4.00 -19.62 -5.76
CA MET A 209 4.61 -19.74 -7.08
C MET A 209 3.76 -19.05 -8.15
N LEU A 210 2.43 -19.20 -8.13
CA LEU A 210 1.53 -18.43 -9.00
C LEU A 210 1.63 -16.93 -8.71
N MET A 211 1.69 -16.53 -7.44
CA MET A 211 1.80 -15.13 -7.02
C MET A 211 3.06 -14.44 -7.56
N VAL A 212 4.16 -15.15 -7.80
CA VAL A 212 5.42 -14.53 -8.27
C VAL A 212 5.58 -14.51 -9.79
N LEU A 213 4.65 -15.10 -10.56
CA LEU A 213 4.71 -15.08 -12.02
C LEU A 213 4.78 -13.66 -12.61
N PRO A 214 4.03 -12.65 -12.10
CA PRO A 214 4.19 -11.24 -12.49
C PRO A 214 5.62 -10.67 -12.37
N LEU A 215 6.50 -11.28 -11.56
CA LEU A 215 7.87 -10.82 -11.40
C LEU A 215 8.79 -11.25 -12.56
N LEU A 216 8.34 -12.17 -13.41
CA LEU A 216 9.05 -12.61 -14.61
C LEU A 216 8.90 -11.59 -15.75
N PRO A 217 9.88 -11.54 -16.67
CA PRO A 217 9.69 -10.87 -17.96
C PRO A 217 8.39 -11.36 -18.64
N PRO A 218 7.62 -10.48 -19.31
CA PRO A 218 6.34 -10.85 -19.91
C PRO A 218 6.41 -12.11 -20.78
N ASN A 219 7.43 -12.22 -21.62
CA ASN A 219 7.65 -13.36 -22.51
C ASN A 219 8.07 -14.67 -21.80
N LYS A 220 8.28 -14.66 -20.48
CA LYS A 220 8.62 -15.84 -19.67
C LYS A 220 7.49 -16.27 -18.73
N ILE A 221 6.40 -15.51 -18.65
CA ILE A 221 5.30 -15.77 -17.70
C ILE A 221 4.60 -17.09 -18.02
N GLU A 222 4.23 -17.34 -19.29
CA GLU A 222 3.56 -18.58 -19.69
C GLU A 222 4.42 -19.82 -19.42
N VAL A 223 5.71 -19.74 -19.74
CA VAL A 223 6.69 -20.79 -19.41
C VAL A 223 6.77 -21.00 -17.90
N GLY A 224 6.78 -19.92 -17.12
CA GLY A 224 6.74 -19.98 -15.67
C GLY A 224 5.47 -20.64 -15.14
N PHE A 225 4.31 -20.38 -15.75
CA PHE A 225 3.04 -20.99 -15.39
C PHE A 225 3.05 -22.51 -15.61
N GLU A 226 3.61 -22.97 -16.74
CA GLU A 226 3.83 -24.41 -16.99
C GLU A 226 4.75 -25.05 -15.94
N GLU A 227 5.81 -24.36 -15.51
CA GLU A 227 6.68 -24.82 -14.42
C GLU A 227 5.92 -24.98 -13.09
N VAL A 228 4.99 -24.08 -12.78
CA VAL A 228 4.14 -24.21 -11.57
C VAL A 228 3.22 -25.43 -11.67
N LYS A 229 2.58 -25.66 -12.83
CA LYS A 229 1.74 -26.85 -13.06
C LYS A 229 2.56 -28.15 -12.94
N ALA A 230 3.76 -28.19 -13.54
CA ALA A 230 4.66 -29.33 -13.47
C ALA A 230 5.15 -29.58 -12.03
N TYR A 231 5.42 -28.52 -11.26
CA TYR A 231 5.76 -28.63 -9.85
C TYR A 231 4.58 -29.20 -9.03
N ALA A 232 3.38 -28.66 -9.19
CA ALA A 232 2.19 -29.12 -8.49
C ALA A 232 1.88 -30.60 -8.77
N SER A 233 1.96 -31.02 -10.03
CA SER A 233 1.78 -32.42 -10.43
C SER A 233 2.79 -33.35 -9.76
N ARG A 234 4.08 -33.00 -9.78
CA ARG A 234 5.15 -33.78 -9.15
C ARG A 234 4.97 -33.90 -7.63
N MET A 235 4.48 -32.83 -7.01
CA MET A 235 4.23 -32.78 -5.57
C MET A 235 2.82 -33.26 -5.17
N GLN A 236 2.06 -33.82 -6.12
CA GLN A 236 0.70 -34.34 -5.89
C GLN A 236 -0.28 -33.30 -5.33
N VAL A 237 -0.16 -32.03 -5.75
CA VAL A 237 -1.09 -30.95 -5.40
C VAL A 237 -2.13 -30.80 -6.52
N HIS A 238 -3.40 -31.02 -6.18
CA HIS A 238 -4.50 -30.99 -7.14
C HIS A 238 -5.37 -29.73 -6.98
N ILE A 239 -5.10 -28.70 -7.79
CA ILE A 239 -5.82 -27.41 -7.79
C ILE A 239 -6.27 -26.98 -9.21
N PRO A 240 -6.92 -27.85 -10.00
CA PRO A 240 -7.18 -27.62 -11.43
C PRO A 240 -7.98 -26.34 -11.71
N ARG A 241 -9.04 -26.07 -10.93
CA ARG A 241 -9.86 -24.85 -11.10
C ARG A 241 -9.04 -23.56 -10.96
N MET A 242 -8.00 -23.60 -10.11
CA MET A 242 -7.10 -22.46 -9.95
C MET A 242 -6.21 -22.27 -11.17
N PHE A 243 -5.72 -23.36 -11.78
CA PHE A 243 -4.93 -23.28 -13.01
C PHE A 243 -5.78 -22.84 -14.20
N ASP A 244 -7.00 -23.34 -14.33
CA ASP A 244 -7.94 -22.92 -15.38
C ASP A 244 -8.25 -21.42 -15.27
N TYR A 245 -8.56 -20.96 -14.04
CA TYR A 245 -8.75 -19.54 -13.75
C TYR A 245 -7.50 -18.71 -14.09
N TYR A 246 -6.30 -19.17 -13.70
CA TYR A 246 -5.08 -18.44 -13.99
C TYR A 246 -4.84 -18.29 -15.50
N ASN A 247 -4.97 -19.40 -16.22
CA ASN A 247 -4.77 -19.44 -17.66
C ASN A 247 -5.76 -18.54 -18.40
N TRP A 248 -7.05 -18.64 -18.08
CA TRP A 248 -8.06 -17.84 -18.75
C TRP A 248 -8.02 -16.36 -18.36
N HIS A 249 -8.00 -16.05 -17.06
CA HIS A 249 -8.12 -14.67 -16.61
C HIS A 249 -6.79 -13.90 -16.77
N TRP A 250 -5.70 -14.46 -16.27
CA TRP A 250 -4.42 -13.73 -16.18
C TRP A 250 -3.60 -13.80 -17.47
N LEU A 251 -3.59 -14.96 -18.15
CA LEU A 251 -2.82 -15.11 -19.39
C LEU A 251 -3.61 -14.71 -20.63
N HIS A 252 -4.87 -15.13 -20.76
CA HIS A 252 -5.66 -14.85 -21.96
C HIS A 252 -6.37 -13.49 -21.93
N LEU A 253 -7.15 -13.20 -20.88
CA LEU A 253 -7.94 -11.96 -20.81
C LEU A 253 -7.08 -10.72 -20.53
N ILE A 254 -6.20 -10.78 -19.53
CA ILE A 254 -5.38 -9.62 -19.12
C ILE A 254 -4.06 -9.55 -19.93
N GLY A 255 -3.43 -10.70 -20.16
CA GLY A 255 -2.21 -10.79 -20.94
C GLY A 255 -0.92 -10.54 -20.15
N SER A 256 0.14 -11.24 -20.56
CA SER A 256 1.43 -11.26 -19.85
C SER A 256 2.12 -9.88 -19.77
N ASN A 257 1.89 -8.99 -20.74
CA ASN A 257 2.45 -7.63 -20.72
C ASN A 257 1.85 -6.77 -19.60
N SER A 258 0.53 -6.85 -19.42
CA SER A 258 -0.22 -6.04 -18.46
C SER A 258 -0.03 -6.54 -17.03
N ILE A 259 0.11 -7.86 -16.83
CA ILE A 259 0.30 -8.44 -15.49
C ILE A 259 1.75 -8.35 -15.02
N SER A 260 2.71 -8.28 -15.93
CA SER A 260 4.13 -8.25 -15.56
C SER A 260 4.48 -6.93 -14.86
N VAL A 261 5.11 -7.05 -13.70
CA VAL A 261 5.74 -5.94 -12.96
C VAL A 261 7.27 -6.00 -13.05
N TYR A 262 7.78 -6.73 -14.05
CA TYR A 262 9.21 -6.89 -14.28
C TYR A 262 9.89 -5.54 -14.56
N LEU A 263 10.93 -5.24 -13.79
CA LEU A 263 11.71 -4.00 -13.83
C LEU A 263 10.90 -2.69 -13.67
N LYS A 264 9.60 -2.76 -13.37
CA LYS A 264 8.81 -1.55 -13.13
C LYS A 264 9.33 -0.84 -11.86
N PRO A 265 9.51 0.49 -11.89
CA PRO A 265 10.17 1.28 -10.82
C PRO A 265 9.45 1.17 -9.47
N THR A 266 8.25 0.62 -9.47
CA THR A 266 7.36 0.60 -8.33
C THR A 266 6.90 -0.82 -8.08
N ARG A 267 7.70 -1.57 -7.31
CA ARG A 267 7.25 -2.84 -6.70
C ARG A 267 6.37 -2.52 -5.49
N THR A 268 5.23 -1.91 -5.81
CA THR A 268 4.12 -1.33 -5.05
C THR A 268 3.35 -2.29 -4.17
N ILE A 269 4.04 -3.21 -3.51
CA ILE A 269 3.43 -3.95 -2.42
C ILE A 269 3.37 -3.09 -1.17
N ASN A 270 4.45 -2.39 -0.82
CA ASN A 270 4.53 -1.92 0.56
C ASN A 270 3.64 -0.71 0.85
N ASN A 271 3.55 0.28 -0.03
CA ASN A 271 2.94 1.56 0.35
C ASN A 271 1.40 1.53 0.37
N ILE A 272 0.76 0.89 -0.63
CA ILE A 272 -0.69 0.69 -0.66
C ILE A 272 -1.10 -0.30 0.44
N GLU A 273 -0.38 -1.42 0.60
CA GLU A 273 -0.64 -2.37 1.68
C GLU A 273 -0.46 -1.72 3.07
N VAL A 274 0.57 -0.88 3.25
CA VAL A 274 0.77 -0.13 4.50
C VAL A 274 -0.36 0.85 4.71
N PHE A 275 -0.81 1.55 3.66
CA PHE A 275 -1.99 2.41 3.75
C PHE A 275 -3.23 1.60 4.13
N HIS A 276 -3.52 0.48 3.47
CA HIS A 276 -4.64 -0.43 3.79
C HIS A 276 -4.57 -0.93 5.21
N LYS A 277 -3.39 -1.38 5.66
CA LYS A 277 -3.20 -1.79 7.05
C LYS A 277 -3.45 -0.64 8.02
N LYS A 278 -3.00 0.58 7.71
CA LYS A 278 -3.24 1.77 8.53
C LYS A 278 -4.74 2.11 8.54
N PHE A 279 -5.37 2.15 7.38
CA PHE A 279 -6.80 2.40 7.18
C PHE A 279 -7.63 1.38 7.97
N ASN A 280 -7.35 0.09 7.80
CA ASN A 280 -8.00 -1.01 8.51
C ASN A 280 -7.77 -1.01 10.03
N ARG A 281 -6.69 -0.40 10.51
CA ARG A 281 -6.45 -0.21 11.96
C ARG A 281 -7.18 1.00 12.50
N THR A 282 -7.27 2.07 11.72
CA THR A 282 -7.98 3.30 12.08
C THR A 282 -9.47 3.06 12.22
N PHE A 283 -10.05 2.25 11.33
CA PHE A 283 -11.47 1.99 11.31
C PHE A 283 -11.76 0.54 11.78
N ARG A 284 -12.51 0.40 12.88
CA ARG A 284 -13.03 -0.90 13.34
C ARG A 284 -14.16 -1.39 12.41
N ASN A 285 -14.73 -2.57 12.67
CA ASN A 285 -15.85 -3.11 11.90
C ASN A 285 -17.03 -2.10 11.88
N SER A 286 -17.49 -1.74 10.67
CA SER A 286 -18.67 -0.93 10.35
C SER A 286 -18.78 0.42 11.09
N PRO A 287 -17.94 1.42 10.76
CA PRO A 287 -17.97 2.74 11.40
C PRO A 287 -19.23 3.53 11.05
N THR A 288 -19.66 4.46 11.91
CA THR A 288 -20.63 5.49 11.51
C THR A 288 -19.98 6.46 10.52
N ILE A 289 -20.78 7.12 9.68
CA ILE A 289 -20.28 8.11 8.73
C ILE A 289 -19.44 9.21 9.40
N TRP A 290 -19.82 9.66 10.60
CA TRP A 290 -19.05 10.67 11.35
C TRP A 290 -17.68 10.16 11.81
N THR A 291 -17.62 8.92 12.27
CA THR A 291 -16.36 8.28 12.69
C THR A 291 -15.47 8.05 11.48
N PHE A 292 -16.08 7.66 10.37
CA PHE A 292 -15.40 7.43 9.10
C PHE A 292 -14.79 8.73 8.55
N LEU A 293 -15.59 9.80 8.44
CA LEU A 293 -15.11 11.12 8.04
C LEU A 293 -14.01 11.62 8.98
N SER A 294 -14.21 11.52 10.31
CA SER A 294 -13.16 11.92 11.27
C SER A 294 -11.84 11.18 11.03
N GLY A 295 -11.89 9.88 10.75
CA GLY A 295 -10.69 9.10 10.49
C GLY A 295 -10.00 9.46 9.18
N ILE A 296 -10.73 9.70 8.07
CA ILE A 296 -10.09 10.07 6.80
C ILE A 296 -9.42 11.44 6.90
N TYR A 297 -10.05 12.40 7.58
CA TYR A 297 -9.49 13.73 7.81
C TYR A 297 -8.24 13.66 8.68
N ASN A 298 -8.28 12.94 9.82
CA ASN A 298 -7.12 12.78 10.68
C ASN A 298 -5.96 12.07 9.96
N LEU A 299 -6.26 11.07 9.11
CA LEU A 299 -5.25 10.42 8.29
C LEU A 299 -4.60 11.40 7.31
N ASN A 300 -5.40 12.24 6.65
CA ASN A 300 -4.91 13.23 5.68
C ASN A 300 -4.12 14.36 6.35
N SER A 301 -4.48 14.80 7.55
CA SER A 301 -3.66 15.77 8.30
C SER A 301 -2.24 15.27 8.54
N ALA A 302 -2.07 13.98 8.84
CA ALA A 302 -0.74 13.39 8.98
C ALA A 302 0.04 13.32 7.65
N TYR A 303 -0.65 13.11 6.53
CA TYR A 303 -0.03 13.11 5.20
C TYR A 303 0.29 14.53 4.70
N ALA A 304 -0.54 15.51 5.00
CA ALA A 304 -0.30 16.92 4.67
C ALA A 304 0.93 17.46 5.42
N ALA A 305 1.05 17.16 6.72
CA ALA A 305 2.25 17.52 7.49
C ALA A 305 3.53 16.85 6.92
N GLU A 306 3.42 15.62 6.41
CA GLU A 306 4.54 14.95 5.74
C GLU A 306 4.90 15.61 4.41
N ALA A 307 3.90 15.99 3.61
CA ALA A 307 4.09 16.73 2.37
C ALA A 307 4.80 18.07 2.60
N GLU A 308 4.37 18.85 3.60
CA GLU A 308 5.02 20.13 3.97
C GLU A 308 6.48 19.94 4.36
N ARG A 309 6.78 18.86 5.11
CA ARG A 309 8.14 18.51 5.50
C ARG A 309 9.03 18.23 4.28
N LEU A 310 8.53 17.48 3.30
CA LEU A 310 9.25 17.21 2.05
C LEU A 310 9.47 18.49 1.25
N CYS A 311 8.44 19.34 1.13
CA CYS A 311 8.55 20.62 0.44
C CYS A 311 9.58 21.55 1.10
N SER A 312 9.81 21.39 2.40
CA SER A 312 10.81 22.13 3.17
C SER A 312 12.21 21.51 3.10
N GLY A 313 12.44 20.51 2.24
CA GLY A 313 13.72 19.80 2.10
C GLY A 313 14.02 18.81 3.23
N GLY A 314 13.04 18.49 4.07
CA GLY A 314 13.16 17.48 5.11
C GLY A 314 13.03 16.05 4.56
N TYR A 315 13.44 15.07 5.36
CA TYR A 315 13.32 13.65 5.01
C TYR A 315 12.02 13.03 5.54
N PRO A 316 11.48 11.99 4.88
CA PRO A 316 10.33 11.28 5.40
C PRO A 316 10.53 10.75 6.82
N THR A 317 9.49 10.83 7.65
CA THR A 317 9.51 10.27 9.01
C THR A 317 9.38 8.76 9.06
N LYS A 318 8.92 8.14 7.97
CA LYS A 318 8.69 6.70 7.92
C LYS A 318 10.00 5.94 7.83
N SER A 319 10.21 5.05 8.79
CA SER A 319 11.14 3.95 8.60
C SER A 319 10.50 2.84 7.78
N PHE A 320 11.21 2.39 6.76
CA PHE A 320 10.80 1.19 6.05
C PHE A 320 10.96 -0.01 6.98
N ARG A 321 9.93 -0.88 7.03
CA ARG A 321 10.06 -2.18 7.71
C ARG A 321 11.19 -2.96 7.03
N CYS A 322 12.20 -3.35 7.81
CA CYS A 322 13.39 -4.05 7.32
C CYS A 322 13.08 -5.28 6.46
N GLN A 323 12.01 -6.02 6.82
CA GLN A 323 11.59 -7.21 6.07
C GLN A 323 11.17 -6.91 4.63
N LEU A 324 10.53 -5.76 4.38
CA LEU A 324 10.03 -5.42 3.05
C LEU A 324 11.16 -4.94 2.14
N LEU A 325 12.13 -4.21 2.69
CA LEU A 325 13.37 -3.88 1.99
C LEU A 325 14.18 -5.15 1.65
N TYR A 326 14.27 -6.08 2.59
CA TYR A 326 14.94 -7.36 2.37
C TYR A 326 14.27 -8.19 1.27
N ASN A 327 12.94 -8.32 1.31
CA ASN A 327 12.18 -9.03 0.28
C ASN A 327 12.36 -8.35 -1.09
N HIS A 328 12.34 -7.02 -1.14
CA HIS A 328 12.61 -6.27 -2.37
C HIS A 328 14.00 -6.58 -2.92
N PHE A 329 15.01 -6.53 -2.05
CA PHE A 329 16.39 -6.82 -2.41
C PHE A 329 16.52 -8.26 -2.96
N LYS A 330 15.96 -9.26 -2.28
CA LYS A 330 15.91 -10.65 -2.77
C LYS A 330 15.35 -10.78 -4.17
N ILE A 331 14.17 -10.17 -4.41
CA ILE A 331 13.55 -10.22 -5.73
C ILE A 331 14.47 -9.56 -6.75
N LYS A 332 15.08 -8.41 -6.43
CA LYS A 332 16.04 -7.73 -7.33
C LYS A 332 17.23 -8.62 -7.67
N THR A 333 17.88 -9.24 -6.69
CA THR A 333 19.01 -10.15 -6.90
C THR A 333 18.62 -11.34 -7.77
N HIS A 334 17.50 -12.01 -7.47
CA HIS A 334 17.06 -13.14 -8.30
C HIS A 334 16.63 -12.69 -9.70
N THR A 335 16.09 -11.48 -9.85
CA THR A 335 15.78 -10.89 -11.17
C THR A 335 17.06 -10.78 -11.99
N GLN A 336 18.15 -10.26 -11.41
CA GLN A 336 19.44 -10.15 -12.09
C GLN A 336 20.01 -11.52 -12.46
N ARG A 337 20.00 -12.48 -11.53
CA ARG A 337 20.47 -13.85 -11.77
C ARG A 337 19.68 -14.56 -12.88
N LEU A 338 18.38 -14.31 -12.98
CA LEU A 338 17.56 -14.81 -14.09
C LEU A 338 17.94 -14.15 -15.43
N MET A 339 18.30 -12.87 -15.41
CA MET A 339 18.72 -12.13 -16.62
C MET A 339 20.08 -12.58 -17.13
N THR A 340 21.04 -12.83 -16.23
CA THR A 340 22.38 -13.33 -16.57
C THR A 340 22.40 -14.82 -16.93
N GLY A 341 21.28 -15.52 -16.73
CA GLY A 341 21.15 -16.96 -16.99
C GLY A 341 21.75 -17.85 -15.89
N GLU A 342 22.13 -17.27 -14.75
CA GLU A 342 22.67 -18.00 -13.59
C GLU A 342 21.64 -18.92 -12.93
N ILE A 343 20.35 -18.60 -13.04
CA ILE A 343 19.27 -19.43 -12.54
C ILE A 343 18.19 -19.66 -13.61
N PRO A 344 17.62 -20.88 -13.70
CA PRO A 344 16.47 -21.14 -14.55
C PRO A 344 15.18 -20.50 -13.99
N ILE A 345 14.14 -20.42 -14.82
CA ILE A 345 12.84 -19.84 -14.47
C ILE A 345 12.24 -20.51 -13.23
N LYS A 346 12.31 -21.83 -13.14
CA LYS A 346 11.83 -22.62 -12.00
C LYS A 346 12.49 -22.18 -10.68
N ASP A 347 13.80 -22.00 -10.68
CA ASP A 347 14.55 -21.62 -9.48
C ASP A 347 14.26 -20.17 -9.09
N PHE A 348 14.11 -19.28 -10.07
CA PHE A 348 13.63 -17.92 -9.82
C PHE A 348 12.27 -17.92 -9.12
N ILE A 349 11.29 -18.67 -9.64
CA ILE A 349 9.94 -18.77 -9.07
C ILE A 349 10.01 -19.29 -7.63
N LEU A 350 10.77 -20.36 -7.39
CA LEU A 350 10.93 -20.94 -6.05
C LEU A 350 11.57 -19.94 -5.07
N LEU A 351 12.69 -19.32 -5.45
CA LEU A 351 13.42 -18.37 -4.60
C LEU A 351 12.60 -17.12 -4.30
N CYS A 352 11.91 -16.56 -5.30
CA CYS A 352 11.04 -15.41 -5.10
C CYS A 352 9.77 -15.75 -4.29
N SER A 353 9.28 -16.99 -4.36
CA SER A 353 8.12 -17.43 -3.55
C SER A 353 8.39 -17.36 -2.04
N GLU A 354 9.66 -17.49 -1.62
CA GLU A 354 10.05 -17.39 -0.21
C GLU A 354 10.02 -15.94 0.29
N ALA A 355 10.05 -14.93 -0.60
CA ALA A 355 9.81 -13.54 -0.21
C ALA A 355 8.37 -13.30 0.30
N LEU A 356 7.44 -14.23 0.04
CA LEU A 356 6.06 -14.18 0.50
C LEU A 356 5.82 -14.93 1.83
N ASN A 357 6.86 -15.43 2.52
CA ASN A 357 6.69 -16.22 3.75
C ASN A 357 6.02 -15.44 4.91
N GLY A 358 6.18 -14.10 4.96
CA GLY A 358 5.44 -13.24 5.90
C GLY A 358 4.07 -12.79 5.41
N TYR A 359 3.74 -13.07 4.15
CA TYR A 359 2.46 -12.74 3.52
C TYR A 359 1.37 -13.75 3.93
N GLU A 360 1.77 -14.95 4.32
CA GLU A 360 0.87 -16.01 4.80
C GLU A 360 0.04 -15.59 6.02
N GLU A 361 0.67 -15.02 7.06
CA GLU A 361 -0.05 -14.47 8.22
C GLU A 361 -1.01 -13.34 7.82
N HIS A 362 -0.60 -12.52 6.84
CA HIS A 362 -1.43 -11.44 6.33
C HIS A 362 -2.70 -11.98 5.65
N LEU A 363 -2.54 -12.93 4.73
CA LEU A 363 -3.63 -13.60 4.02
C LEU A 363 -4.53 -14.41 4.99
N ARG A 364 -3.95 -15.14 5.95
CA ARG A 364 -4.69 -15.87 7.00
C ARG A 364 -5.55 -14.91 7.85
N SER A 365 -4.99 -13.79 8.29
CA SER A 365 -5.73 -12.76 9.04
C SER A 365 -6.87 -12.13 8.22
N TRP A 366 -6.73 -12.17 6.90
CA TRP A 366 -7.67 -11.60 5.95
C TRP A 366 -8.83 -12.56 5.63
N THR A 367 -8.60 -13.88 5.59
CA THR A 367 -9.63 -14.95 5.48
C THR A 367 -10.56 -15.01 6.68
N ILE A 368 -9.99 -14.95 7.89
CA ILE A 368 -10.81 -14.94 9.12
C ILE A 368 -11.79 -13.75 9.10
N LYS A 369 -11.35 -12.60 8.58
CA LYS A 369 -12.19 -11.42 8.41
C LYS A 369 -13.24 -11.58 7.30
N MET A 370 -12.97 -12.35 6.24
CA MET A 370 -13.97 -12.65 5.20
C MET A 370 -15.14 -13.47 5.74
N SER A 371 -14.85 -14.59 6.41
CA SER A 371 -15.89 -15.48 6.93
C SER A 371 -16.76 -14.79 7.98
N ILE A 372 -16.16 -13.98 8.86
CA ILE A 372 -16.90 -13.22 9.89
C ILE A 372 -17.79 -12.14 9.25
N ASN A 373 -17.31 -11.44 8.22
CA ASN A 373 -18.06 -10.35 7.59
C ASN A 373 -19.15 -10.85 6.63
N SER A 374 -18.93 -11.96 5.93
CA SER A 374 -19.99 -12.61 5.15
C SER A 374 -21.15 -13.03 6.05
N ALA A 375 -20.84 -13.61 7.22
CA ALA A 375 -21.85 -13.94 8.22
C ALA A 375 -22.56 -12.70 8.78
N PHE A 376 -21.82 -11.60 9.02
CA PHE A 376 -22.40 -10.34 9.51
C PHE A 376 -23.29 -9.64 8.48
N ASN A 377 -22.87 -9.57 7.21
CA ASN A 377 -23.65 -8.96 6.13
C ASN A 377 -24.93 -9.78 5.85
N ASN A 378 -24.85 -11.11 5.87
CA ASN A 378 -26.03 -11.97 5.75
C ASN A 378 -26.99 -11.78 6.94
N ALA A 379 -26.47 -11.63 8.16
CA ALA A 379 -27.29 -11.35 9.35
C ALA A 379 -27.96 -9.96 9.33
N MET A 380 -27.32 -8.95 8.73
CA MET A 380 -27.89 -7.59 8.59
C MET A 380 -28.90 -7.48 7.44
N ASN A 381 -28.79 -8.32 6.41
CA ASN A 381 -29.67 -8.31 5.23
C ASN A 381 -30.95 -9.14 5.37
N GLY A 382 -31.16 -9.83 6.50
CA GLY A 382 -32.46 -10.41 6.83
C GLY A 382 -32.91 -11.62 5.99
N GLU A 383 -31.99 -12.37 5.38
CA GLU A 383 -32.33 -13.66 4.78
C GLU A 383 -32.11 -14.77 5.79
N SER A 384 -33.18 -15.17 6.47
CA SER A 384 -33.22 -16.40 7.24
C SER A 384 -33.51 -17.58 6.32
N SER A 385 -32.55 -18.48 6.18
CA SER A 385 -32.85 -19.92 6.11
C SER A 385 -31.64 -20.73 6.54
N ASP A 386 -31.77 -21.39 7.69
CA ASP A 386 -31.02 -22.59 8.02
C ASP A 386 -31.24 -23.61 6.90
N SER A 387 -30.16 -23.94 6.19
CA SER A 387 -29.88 -25.29 5.75
C SER A 387 -28.40 -25.35 5.37
N ASP A 388 -27.73 -26.40 5.80
CA ASP A 388 -26.41 -26.79 5.31
C ASP A 388 -26.49 -26.99 3.79
N VAL A 389 -26.30 -25.92 3.02
CA VAL A 389 -26.22 -25.97 1.56
C VAL A 389 -24.74 -26.02 1.21
N GLU A 390 -24.28 -27.24 0.90
CA GLU A 390 -23.16 -27.41 -0.03
C GLU A 390 -23.42 -26.52 -1.24
N ALA A 391 -22.65 -25.44 -1.36
CA ALA A 391 -22.82 -24.47 -2.41
C ALA A 391 -22.44 -25.09 -3.77
N ASN A 392 -23.42 -25.74 -4.40
CA ASN A 392 -23.41 -26.12 -5.80
C ASN A 392 -23.53 -24.85 -6.64
N TYR A 393 -22.42 -24.15 -6.81
CA TYR A 393 -22.29 -23.09 -7.81
C TYR A 393 -22.23 -23.74 -9.20
N SER A 394 -23.36 -23.67 -9.90
CA SER A 394 -23.48 -24.17 -11.27
C SER A 394 -22.75 -23.25 -12.25
N TYR A 395 -22.28 -23.85 -13.35
CA TYR A 395 -21.46 -23.29 -14.41
C TYR A 395 -22.05 -22.04 -15.13
N ASP A 396 -23.34 -21.73 -14.94
CA ASP A 396 -24.08 -20.74 -15.73
C ASP A 396 -23.87 -19.27 -15.32
N GLU A 397 -23.33 -18.98 -14.14
CA GLU A 397 -23.15 -17.59 -13.66
C GLU A 397 -21.92 -16.88 -14.28
N PHE A 398 -21.00 -17.63 -14.89
CA PHE A 398 -19.86 -17.10 -15.65
C PHE A 398 -20.28 -16.52 -17.01
N GLY A 399 -21.31 -17.09 -17.67
CA GLY A 399 -21.69 -16.68 -19.02
C GLY A 399 -22.47 -15.36 -19.10
N THR A 400 -23.26 -15.04 -18.08
CA THR A 400 -24.15 -13.86 -18.07
C THR A 400 -23.42 -12.57 -17.73
N PHE A 401 -22.42 -12.62 -16.84
CA PHE A 401 -21.58 -11.46 -16.53
C PHE A 401 -20.66 -11.09 -17.71
N ASP A 402 -20.10 -12.10 -18.40
CA ASP A 402 -19.15 -11.91 -19.51
C ASP A 402 -19.80 -11.41 -20.81
N ASN A 403 -21.04 -11.79 -21.10
CA ASN A 403 -21.75 -11.30 -22.30
C ASN A 403 -22.08 -9.80 -22.20
N ALA A 404 -22.51 -9.32 -21.03
CA ALA A 404 -22.78 -7.90 -20.80
C ALA A 404 -21.50 -7.06 -20.88
N VAL A 405 -20.37 -7.60 -20.41
CA VAL A 405 -19.05 -6.96 -20.53
C VAL A 405 -18.59 -6.88 -21.98
N ARG A 406 -18.82 -7.92 -22.78
CA ARG A 406 -18.50 -7.95 -24.22
C ARG A 406 -19.30 -6.92 -25.00
N GLU A 407 -20.62 -6.83 -24.76
CA GLU A 407 -21.49 -5.83 -25.40
C GLU A 407 -21.07 -4.40 -25.06
N ASN A 408 -20.65 -4.14 -23.81
CA ASN A 408 -20.16 -2.83 -23.39
C ASN A 408 -18.81 -2.47 -24.04
N LEU A 409 -17.89 -3.43 -24.19
CA LEU A 409 -16.60 -3.23 -24.89
C LEU A 409 -16.79 -2.93 -26.38
N GLU A 410 -17.69 -3.64 -27.05
CA GLU A 410 -18.00 -3.44 -28.47
C GLU A 410 -18.68 -2.08 -28.73
N GLN A 411 -19.54 -1.62 -27.82
CA GLN A 411 -20.15 -0.29 -27.89
C GLN A 411 -19.14 0.84 -27.61
N PHE A 412 -18.16 0.60 -26.74
CA PHE A 412 -17.16 1.62 -26.37
C PHE A 412 -16.12 1.85 -27.47
N GLN A 413 -15.74 0.81 -28.22
CA GLN A 413 -14.84 0.92 -29.38
C GLN A 413 -15.46 1.68 -30.56
N GLN A 414 -16.78 1.91 -30.56
CA GLN A 414 -17.51 2.63 -31.60
C GLN A 414 -17.66 4.14 -31.33
N GLN A 415 -17.26 4.64 -30.14
CA GLN A 415 -17.32 6.08 -29.83
C GLN A 415 -16.03 6.79 -30.27
N PRO A 416 -16.11 7.86 -31.11
CA PRO A 416 -14.92 8.62 -31.49
C PRO A 416 -14.34 9.38 -30.28
N PRO A 417 -13.00 9.47 -30.17
CA PRO A 417 -12.36 10.25 -29.12
C PRO A 417 -12.71 11.76 -29.24
N PRO A 418 -12.78 12.50 -28.13
CA PRO A 418 -13.00 13.95 -28.19
C PRO A 418 -11.82 14.64 -28.90
N LEU A 419 -12.13 15.61 -29.75
CA LEU A 419 -11.17 16.39 -30.53
C LEU A 419 -10.23 17.16 -29.59
N LEU A 420 -8.92 16.90 -29.69
CA LEU A 420 -7.88 17.64 -28.98
C LEU A 420 -7.84 19.11 -29.45
N PRO A 421 -7.68 20.10 -28.54
CA PRO A 421 -7.40 21.48 -28.95
C PRO A 421 -5.99 21.58 -29.60
N PRO A 422 -5.79 22.50 -30.55
CA PRO A 422 -4.52 22.65 -31.26
C PRO A 422 -3.39 23.11 -30.31
N PRO A 423 -2.13 22.71 -30.57
CA PRO A 423 -0.99 23.06 -29.72
C PRO A 423 -0.67 24.57 -29.75
N PRO A 424 -0.17 25.14 -28.64
CA PRO A 424 0.27 26.54 -28.61
C PRO A 424 1.55 26.75 -29.43
N PRO A 425 1.79 27.98 -29.95
CA PRO A 425 2.96 28.29 -30.77
C PRO A 425 4.28 28.21 -29.98
N PRO A 426 5.41 27.91 -30.64
CA PRO A 426 6.70 27.73 -29.99
C PRO A 426 7.29 29.04 -29.44
N PRO A 427 8.07 28.99 -28.34
CA PRO A 427 8.72 30.16 -27.75
C PRO A 427 9.91 30.67 -28.59
N PRO A 428 10.25 31.98 -28.49
CA PRO A 428 11.33 32.60 -29.25
C PRO A 428 12.74 32.15 -28.79
N PRO A 429 13.75 32.22 -29.69
CA PRO A 429 15.08 31.63 -29.47
C PRO A 429 15.93 32.35 -28.42
N PRO A 430 16.89 31.64 -27.79
CA PRO A 430 17.62 32.09 -26.61
C PRO A 430 18.82 32.97 -26.98
N GLN A 431 18.64 34.29 -26.97
CA GLN A 431 19.74 35.25 -26.89
C GLN A 431 19.36 36.36 -25.91
N GLN A 432 19.33 36.04 -24.60
CA GLN A 432 19.40 37.06 -23.53
C GLN A 432 19.58 36.51 -22.09
N GLN A 433 19.89 35.22 -21.88
CA GLN A 433 20.08 34.66 -20.53
C GLN A 433 21.54 34.59 -20.03
N GLN A 434 22.53 35.05 -20.79
CA GLN A 434 23.94 34.97 -20.39
C GLN A 434 24.44 36.13 -19.49
N GLN A 435 23.63 37.16 -19.21
CA GLN A 435 24.09 38.31 -18.40
C GLN A 435 23.67 38.28 -16.92
N GLN A 436 22.84 37.32 -16.48
CA GLN A 436 22.42 37.25 -15.06
C GLN A 436 23.18 36.21 -14.21
N GLN A 437 23.94 35.29 -14.80
CA GLN A 437 24.70 34.27 -14.04
C GLN A 437 26.10 34.71 -13.58
N GLN A 438 26.60 35.88 -14.01
CA GLN A 438 27.93 36.36 -13.62
C GLN A 438 27.97 37.20 -12.32
N GLN A 439 26.83 37.59 -11.75
CA GLN A 439 26.81 38.46 -10.54
C GLN A 439 26.67 37.72 -9.20
N GLN A 440 26.47 36.39 -9.17
CA GLN A 440 26.30 35.65 -7.91
C GLN A 440 27.55 34.89 -7.43
N TYR A 441 28.63 34.86 -8.21
CA TYR A 441 29.86 34.11 -7.87
C TYR A 441 30.94 34.94 -7.15
N GLU A 442 30.71 36.22 -6.86
CA GLU A 442 31.70 37.12 -6.22
C GLU A 442 31.49 37.40 -4.72
N HIS A 443 30.59 36.71 -4.03
CA HIS A 443 30.42 36.85 -2.58
C HIS A 443 30.52 35.50 -1.86
N GLN A 444 31.75 35.06 -1.59
CA GLN A 444 32.22 34.53 -0.31
C GLN A 444 33.49 33.69 -0.53
N GLN A 445 34.64 34.37 -0.55
CA GLN A 445 35.91 33.75 -0.18
C GLN A 445 36.70 34.71 0.72
N GLN A 446 37.32 34.11 1.74
CA GLN A 446 38.48 34.56 2.55
C GLN A 446 38.22 35.01 4.03
N PRO A 447 39.20 34.87 4.96
CA PRO A 447 39.57 33.61 5.64
C PRO A 447 40.02 33.84 7.13
N HIS A 448 40.76 32.86 7.70
CA HIS A 448 41.65 32.89 8.89
C HIS A 448 41.10 32.25 10.18
N GLN A 449 41.86 31.53 11.02
CA GLN A 449 43.20 30.90 11.03
C GLN A 449 43.31 30.16 12.39
N GLN A 450 44.03 29.02 12.44
CA GLN A 450 44.95 28.54 13.52
C GLN A 450 44.42 28.43 14.98
N GLN A 451 44.88 27.59 15.92
CA GLN A 451 45.93 26.59 16.14
C GLN A 451 45.57 25.94 17.51
N GLN A 452 45.59 24.60 17.65
CA GLN A 452 46.62 23.80 18.34
C GLN A 452 46.67 23.79 19.90
N HIS A 453 46.74 22.55 20.40
CA HIS A 453 47.46 21.99 21.58
C HIS A 453 46.88 21.95 23.02
N GLU A 454 46.98 20.72 23.57
CA GLU A 454 47.33 20.30 24.96
C GLU A 454 46.32 20.58 26.10
N SER A 455 46.11 19.74 27.13
CA SER A 455 46.77 18.53 27.66
C SER A 455 45.97 17.97 28.86
N GLU A 456 46.08 16.64 29.07
CA GLU A 456 46.29 15.88 30.33
C GLU A 456 45.35 15.92 31.58
N ASP A 457 45.00 14.68 32.00
CA ASP A 457 45.16 14.06 33.35
C ASP A 457 44.02 13.85 34.37
N ILE A 458 43.88 12.54 34.75
CA ILE A 458 43.76 11.91 36.11
C ILE A 458 42.50 12.21 36.95
N ALA A 459 41.89 11.34 37.77
CA ALA A 459 41.76 9.89 37.97
C ALA A 459 40.70 9.66 39.10
N ASP A 460 40.14 8.45 39.14
CA ASP A 460 39.65 7.67 40.28
C ASP A 460 38.43 8.07 41.17
N ILE A 461 37.68 7.00 41.53
CA ILE A 461 37.13 6.57 42.84
C ILE A 461 35.67 6.07 42.70
N ILE A 462 35.18 4.91 43.19
CA ILE A 462 35.68 3.68 43.85
C ILE A 462 34.55 2.62 43.71
N ASP A 463 34.95 1.35 43.67
CA ASP A 463 34.13 0.12 43.76
C ASP A 463 33.28 -0.01 45.04
N TYR A 464 32.19 -0.77 44.95
CA TYR A 464 31.81 -1.72 46.00
C TYR A 464 31.19 -2.97 45.39
N GLU A 465 31.98 -4.03 45.30
CA GLU A 465 31.52 -5.42 45.20
C GLU A 465 31.04 -5.90 46.58
N VAL A 466 29.94 -6.67 46.60
CA VAL A 466 29.60 -7.60 47.68
C VAL A 466 29.23 -8.92 47.05
N ASP A 467 29.90 -9.97 47.52
CA ASP A 467 29.98 -11.28 46.92
C ASP A 467 29.19 -12.35 47.72
N SER A 468 28.57 -13.28 46.97
CA SER A 468 28.27 -14.70 47.29
C SER A 468 27.15 -15.10 48.30
N PRO A 469 26.60 -16.36 48.29
CA PRO A 469 26.86 -17.52 47.40
C PRO A 469 25.61 -18.30 46.86
N ALA A 470 25.88 -19.08 45.79
CA ALA A 470 25.37 -20.39 45.34
C ALA A 470 23.95 -20.93 45.72
N SER A 471 23.18 -21.28 44.69
CA SER A 471 22.55 -22.62 44.55
C SER A 471 22.23 -22.92 43.06
N SER A 472 22.05 -24.20 42.78
CA SER A 472 22.46 -24.94 41.59
C SER A 472 21.42 -25.07 40.45
N GLU A 473 21.99 -25.28 39.25
CA GLU A 473 21.50 -26.12 38.14
C GLU A 473 20.58 -25.59 37.02
N SER A 474 21.20 -25.55 35.82
CA SER A 474 20.72 -26.03 34.50
C SER A 474 20.07 -25.04 33.51
N ASN A 475 20.93 -24.60 32.57
CA ASN A 475 20.70 -24.27 31.16
C ASN A 475 19.40 -23.58 30.70
N ASP A 476 19.43 -22.23 30.67
CA ASP A 476 18.58 -21.40 29.82
C ASP A 476 19.37 -20.20 29.23
N GLN A 477 20.47 -20.49 28.51
CA GLN A 477 21.38 -19.47 27.97
C GLN A 477 20.95 -18.89 26.60
N SER A 478 19.87 -19.34 25.97
CA SER A 478 19.45 -18.82 24.65
C SER A 478 18.61 -17.54 24.71
N SER A 479 18.23 -17.08 25.91
CA SER A 479 17.20 -16.05 26.10
C SER A 479 17.73 -14.62 26.37
N ARG A 480 19.04 -14.40 26.52
CA ARG A 480 19.60 -13.11 27.00
C ARG A 480 20.20 -12.16 25.93
N ILE A 481 20.26 -12.54 24.65
CA ILE A 481 20.91 -11.74 23.58
C ILE A 481 19.89 -10.90 22.77
N PHE A 482 18.68 -10.66 23.28
CA PHE A 482 17.73 -9.77 22.60
C PHE A 482 17.99 -8.30 22.97
N GLY A 483 18.65 -7.56 22.08
CA GLY A 483 18.72 -6.10 22.12
C GLY A 483 20.10 -5.46 22.22
N TYR A 484 21.18 -6.18 21.96
CA TYR A 484 22.54 -5.61 21.81
C TYR A 484 23.00 -5.66 20.35
N CYS A 485 23.95 -4.80 20.01
CA CYS A 485 24.60 -4.87 18.71
C CYS A 485 25.28 -6.23 18.53
N MET A 486 25.01 -6.92 17.43
CA MET A 486 25.53 -8.26 17.15
C MET A 486 27.05 -8.34 16.97
N VAL A 487 27.72 -7.19 16.81
CA VAL A 487 29.19 -7.11 16.62
C VAL A 487 29.88 -6.78 17.93
N CYS A 488 29.51 -5.66 18.58
CA CYS A 488 30.19 -5.24 19.80
C CYS A 488 29.56 -5.78 21.08
N LEU A 489 28.33 -6.32 21.02
CA LEU A 489 27.54 -6.85 22.14
C LEU A 489 27.32 -5.86 23.31
N THR A 490 27.78 -4.61 23.19
CA THR A 490 27.74 -3.59 24.24
C THR A 490 26.73 -2.49 23.95
N THR A 491 26.47 -2.17 22.68
CA THR A 491 25.52 -1.11 22.31
C THR A 491 24.08 -1.64 22.38
N LYS A 492 23.29 -1.14 23.34
CA LYS A 492 21.90 -1.57 23.59
C LYS A 492 20.90 -0.82 22.71
N ARG A 493 19.84 -1.53 22.28
CA ARG A 493 18.57 -1.07 21.69
C ARG A 493 18.64 0.22 20.86
N GLU A 494 19.25 0.11 19.70
CA GLU A 494 18.79 0.86 18.54
C GLU A 494 18.97 -0.07 17.33
N ARG A 495 17.89 -0.47 16.67
CA ARG A 495 18.00 -1.09 15.35
C ARG A 495 18.53 -0.04 14.39
N LYS A 496 19.86 0.15 14.32
CA LYS A 496 20.44 1.23 13.49
C LYS A 496 20.68 0.82 12.06
N TYR A 497 21.14 -0.40 11.79
CA TYR A 497 21.47 -0.84 10.43
C TYR A 497 21.02 -2.28 10.12
N LEU A 498 20.55 -2.46 8.88
CA LEU A 498 20.25 -3.73 8.21
C LEU A 498 21.42 -4.09 7.27
N ILE A 499 21.84 -5.35 7.27
CA ILE A 499 22.88 -5.88 6.38
C ILE A 499 22.21 -6.48 5.15
N LEU A 500 22.56 -6.04 3.95
CA LEU A 500 22.17 -6.69 2.70
C LEU A 500 23.33 -7.49 2.12
N PRO A 501 23.09 -8.68 1.54
CA PRO A 501 21.79 -9.21 1.12
C PRO A 501 21.06 -10.03 2.19
N CYS A 502 21.73 -10.40 3.29
CA CYS A 502 21.25 -11.42 4.24
C CYS A 502 20.08 -11.00 5.15
N GLY A 503 19.82 -9.70 5.32
CA GLY A 503 18.71 -9.17 6.11
C GLY A 503 18.91 -9.22 7.63
N HIS A 504 20.08 -9.64 8.12
CA HIS A 504 20.39 -9.56 9.54
C HIS A 504 20.45 -8.09 9.99
N SER A 505 19.93 -7.81 11.18
CA SER A 505 19.85 -6.47 11.75
C SER A 505 20.49 -6.44 13.14
N TRP A 506 20.59 -5.24 13.74
CA TRP A 506 21.26 -4.97 15.03
C TRP A 506 22.77 -4.70 14.91
N ILE A 507 23.17 -3.95 13.89
CA ILE A 507 24.50 -3.32 13.87
C ILE A 507 24.41 -1.86 14.29
N CYS A 508 25.26 -1.44 15.22
CA CYS A 508 25.42 -0.03 15.59
C CYS A 508 26.32 0.69 14.58
N GLN A 509 26.22 2.02 14.50
CA GLN A 509 26.99 2.83 13.55
C GLN A 509 28.50 2.57 13.66
N LYS A 510 29.03 2.55 14.88
CA LYS A 510 30.46 2.28 15.14
C LYS A 510 30.93 0.92 14.62
N CYS A 511 30.05 -0.07 14.55
CA CYS A 511 30.40 -1.41 14.05
C CYS A 511 30.21 -1.54 12.54
N ARG A 512 29.28 -0.78 11.94
CA ARG A 512 29.17 -0.64 10.48
C ARG A 512 30.43 -0.02 9.91
N ASP A 513 30.90 1.06 10.52
CA ASP A 513 32.01 1.88 9.99
C ASP A 513 33.40 1.22 10.17
N LYS A 514 33.44 -0.08 10.53
CA LYS A 514 34.66 -0.91 10.61
C LYS A 514 34.91 -1.73 9.33
N ASP A 515 34.35 -1.32 8.20
CA ASP A 515 34.49 -1.97 6.88
C ASP A 515 34.26 -3.49 6.91
N LEU A 516 33.16 -3.92 7.53
CA LEU A 516 32.76 -5.32 7.50
C LEU A 516 32.47 -5.75 6.05
N THR A 517 33.21 -6.75 5.58
CA THR A 517 33.02 -7.34 4.24
C THR A 517 32.02 -8.50 4.23
N THR A 518 31.82 -9.16 5.37
CA THR A 518 30.91 -10.30 5.53
C THR A 518 30.01 -10.15 6.76
N CYS A 519 28.78 -10.66 6.69
CA CYS A 519 27.82 -10.65 7.78
C CYS A 519 28.38 -11.42 8.99
N PRO A 520 28.45 -10.81 10.18
CA PRO A 520 28.99 -11.47 11.38
C PRO A 520 28.14 -12.64 11.87
N TYR A 521 26.89 -12.78 11.40
CA TYR A 521 25.98 -13.86 11.79
C TYR A 521 25.94 -15.01 10.78
N CYS A 522 25.68 -14.72 9.51
CA CYS A 522 25.54 -15.76 8.49
C CYS A 522 26.73 -15.84 7.52
N ARG A 523 27.74 -14.99 7.67
CA ARG A 523 28.98 -14.93 6.86
C ARG A 523 28.78 -14.61 5.37
N GLU A 524 27.58 -14.21 4.98
CA GLU A 524 27.25 -13.73 3.62
C GLU A 524 27.99 -12.41 3.32
N ASP A 525 28.49 -12.23 2.09
CA ASP A 525 29.16 -11.00 1.66
C ASP A 525 28.22 -9.79 1.78
N ILE A 526 28.72 -8.69 2.33
CA ILE A 526 27.92 -7.48 2.57
C ILE A 526 28.01 -6.59 1.34
N GLU A 527 26.86 -6.38 0.68
CA GLU A 527 26.75 -5.42 -0.42
C GLU A 527 26.54 -3.99 0.10
N CYS A 528 25.67 -3.81 1.09
CA CYS A 528 25.46 -2.50 1.70
C CYS A 528 24.77 -2.58 3.08
N PHE A 529 24.82 -1.45 3.78
CA PHE A 529 24.09 -1.23 5.04
C PHE A 529 22.98 -0.21 4.86
N ILE A 530 21.76 -0.53 5.28
CA ILE A 530 20.63 0.41 5.28
C ILE A 530 20.33 0.86 6.70
N ARG A 531 20.29 2.18 6.92
CA ARG A 531 19.90 2.74 8.22
C ARG A 531 18.41 2.51 8.48
N VAL A 532 18.10 2.00 9.67
CA VAL A 532 16.73 1.79 10.15
C VAL A 532 16.45 2.86 11.19
N LEU A 533 15.35 3.60 11.03
CA LEU A 533 14.88 4.59 12.01
C LEU A 533 13.82 3.92 12.89
N GLU A 534 13.92 4.02 14.21
CA GLU A 534 12.83 3.55 15.08
C GLU A 534 11.78 4.67 15.20
N THR A 535 10.52 4.36 14.91
CA THR A 535 9.40 5.17 15.41
C THR A 535 9.09 4.65 16.81
N THR A 536 9.25 5.51 17.82
CA THR A 536 8.66 5.28 19.14
C THR A 536 7.15 5.09 18.96
N VAL A 537 6.63 3.94 19.43
CA VAL A 537 5.21 3.57 19.41
C VAL A 537 4.38 4.58 20.20
#